data_AF-A0A2W0ECE8-F1
#
_entry.id   AF-A0A2W0ECE8-F1
#
_cell.length_a   1.000
_cell.length_b   1.000
_cell.length_c   1.000
_cell.angle_alpha   90.00
_cell.angle_beta   90.00
_cell.angle_gamma   90.00
#
_symmetry.space_group_name_H-M   'P 1'
#
loop_
_entity.id
_entity.type
_entity.pdbx_description
1 polymer ?
#
loop_
_entity_poly.entity_id
_entity_poly.type
_entity_poly.pdbx_seq_one_letter_code
_entity_poly.pdbx_strand_id
1 'polypeptide(L)'
;MALVGRRDRRNFGYGRQLSYAGPQALRDLFGGGHYATVKAHSDRWQAFVRWCRSEDGPGFNDARQIDRQTLLDYAGHLRQQVEQGAIGVATAQNRLSSVNRTMAALRGDQSVAVP
;
A
#
# COMPACT_ATOMS: atom_id res chain seq x y z
N MET A 1 -24.51 6.06 4.15
CA MET A 1 -25.07 4.71 3.94
C MET A 1 -23.93 3.76 3.59
N ALA A 2 -23.98 2.56 4.18
CA ALA A 2 -22.83 1.70 4.43
C ALA A 2 -22.20 1.07 3.17
N LEU A 3 -20.87 0.96 3.20
CA LEU A 3 -19.98 0.30 2.22
C LEU A 3 -20.18 -1.23 2.09
N VAL A 4 -21.38 -1.74 2.38
CA VAL A 4 -21.66 -3.19 2.54
C VAL A 4 -21.48 -3.97 1.22
N GLY A 5 -21.48 -3.32 0.05
CA GLY A 5 -21.23 -3.98 -1.24
C GLY A 5 -19.86 -3.74 -1.88
N ARG A 6 -18.97 -2.95 -1.26
CA ARG A 6 -17.65 -2.60 -1.84
C ARG A 6 -16.51 -3.49 -1.36
N ARG A 7 -16.61 -4.05 -0.15
CA ARG A 7 -15.52 -4.84 0.45
C ARG A 7 -15.21 -6.14 -0.30
N ASP A 8 -16.22 -6.75 -0.91
CA ASP A 8 -16.04 -7.96 -1.74
C ASP A 8 -15.70 -7.67 -3.20
N ARG A 9 -15.59 -6.40 -3.59
CA ARG A 9 -15.12 -6.05 -4.92
C ARG A 9 -13.60 -6.01 -4.92
N ARG A 10 -13.01 -6.42 -6.04
CA ARG A 10 -11.57 -6.31 -6.29
C ARG A 10 -11.05 -4.93 -5.89
N ASN A 11 -9.93 -4.89 -5.15
CA ASN A 11 -9.36 -3.67 -4.57
C ASN A 11 -10.37 -2.81 -3.77
N PHE A 12 -11.29 -3.44 -3.05
CA PHE A 12 -12.33 -2.78 -2.25
C PHE A 12 -13.22 -1.82 -3.08
N GLY A 13 -13.32 -2.05 -4.39
CA GLY A 13 -14.12 -1.24 -5.31
C GLY A 13 -13.43 0.02 -5.85
N TYR A 14 -12.16 0.27 -5.52
CA TYR A 14 -11.41 1.43 -6.01
C TYR A 14 -10.86 1.27 -7.45
N GLY A 15 -10.99 0.10 -8.06
CA GLY A 15 -10.63 -0.13 -9.46
C GLY A 15 -10.04 -1.49 -9.74
N ARG A 16 -9.67 -1.74 -11.00
CA ARG A 16 -9.13 -3.03 -11.43
C ARG A 16 -7.65 -3.23 -11.09
N GLN A 17 -6.87 -2.15 -11.03
CA GLN A 17 -5.42 -2.24 -10.81
C GLN A 17 -5.04 -1.77 -9.41
N LEU A 18 -4.15 -2.51 -8.75
CA LEU A 18 -3.61 -2.16 -7.43
C LEU A 18 -2.89 -0.80 -7.46
N SER A 19 -2.16 -0.53 -8.55
CA SER A 19 -1.49 0.75 -8.82
C SER A 19 -2.45 1.93 -8.89
N TYR A 20 -3.71 1.71 -9.28
CA TYR A 20 -4.73 2.76 -9.33
C TYR A 20 -5.51 2.86 -8.01
N ALA A 21 -5.82 1.72 -7.40
CA ALA A 21 -6.66 1.66 -6.22
C ALA A 21 -6.07 2.41 -5.01
N GLY A 22 -4.78 2.23 -4.73
CA GLY A 22 -4.12 2.88 -3.59
C GLY A 22 -4.20 4.42 -3.62
N PRO A 23 -3.75 5.08 -4.71
CA PRO A 23 -3.89 6.53 -4.86
C PRO A 23 -5.33 7.02 -4.75
N GLN A 24 -6.30 6.25 -5.23
CA GLN A 24 -7.70 6.65 -5.15
C GLN A 24 -8.26 6.55 -3.73
N ALA A 25 -7.92 5.49 -2.99
CA ALA A 25 -8.26 5.40 -1.58
C ALA A 25 -7.59 6.51 -0.74
N LEU A 26 -6.35 6.89 -1.06
CA LEU A 26 -5.67 8.00 -0.40
C LEU A 26 -6.36 9.34 -0.67
N ARG A 27 -6.82 9.61 -1.90
CA ARG A 27 -7.60 10.81 -2.22
C ARG A 27 -8.91 10.86 -1.45
N ASP A 28 -9.62 9.74 -1.40
CA ASP A 28 -10.87 9.65 -0.64
C ASP A 28 -10.63 9.83 0.87
N LEU A 29 -9.52 9.30 1.41
CA LEU A 29 -9.15 9.44 2.82
C LEU A 29 -8.78 10.87 3.21
N PHE A 30 -7.96 11.55 2.40
CA PHE A 30 -7.48 12.88 2.74
C PHE A 30 -8.40 14.02 2.24
N GLY A 31 -9.34 13.74 1.34
CA GLY A 31 -10.22 14.75 0.76
C GLY A 31 -9.49 15.78 -0.12
N GLY A 32 -10.14 16.91 -0.37
CA GLY A 32 -9.55 18.01 -1.16
C GLY A 32 -8.57 18.85 -0.33
N GLY A 33 -7.32 18.97 -0.77
CA GLY A 33 -6.33 19.90 -0.19
C GLY A 33 -4.98 19.29 0.17
N HIS A 34 -4.90 17.98 0.42
CA HIS A 34 -3.66 17.29 0.80
C HIS A 34 -2.90 16.69 -0.39
N TYR A 35 -2.84 17.41 -1.51
CA TYR A 35 -2.30 16.87 -2.77
C TYR A 35 -0.84 16.39 -2.66
N ALA A 36 0.01 17.14 -1.94
CA ALA A 36 1.40 16.77 -1.72
C ALA A 36 1.54 15.48 -0.88
N THR A 37 0.73 15.36 0.18
CA THR A 37 0.69 14.16 1.04
C THR A 37 0.18 12.94 0.28
N VAL A 38 -0.91 13.11 -0.48
CA VAL A 38 -1.45 12.06 -1.35
C VAL A 38 -0.41 11.63 -2.38
N LYS A 39 0.29 12.58 -3.02
CA LYS A 39 1.35 12.28 -3.98
C LYS A 39 2.48 11.48 -3.34
N ALA A 40 2.97 11.91 -2.18
CA ALA A 40 4.07 11.23 -1.50
C ALA A 40 3.72 9.79 -1.08
N HIS A 41 2.51 9.57 -0.55
CA HIS A 41 2.03 8.23 -0.25
C HIS A 41 1.79 7.40 -1.52
N SER A 42 1.26 8.02 -2.59
CA SER A 42 1.04 7.36 -3.87
C SER A 42 2.34 6.89 -4.51
N ASP A 43 3.39 7.73 -4.53
CA ASP A 43 4.69 7.39 -5.10
C ASP A 43 5.32 6.19 -4.37
N ARG A 44 5.18 6.13 -3.04
CA ARG A 44 5.64 5.00 -2.22
C ARG A 44 4.77 3.75 -2.38
N TRP A 45 3.46 3.92 -2.53
CA TRP A 45 2.56 2.82 -2.88
C TRP A 45 2.93 2.21 -4.23
N GLN A 46 3.28 3.01 -5.24
CA GLN A 46 3.75 2.46 -6.52
C GLN A 46 5.02 1.62 -6.35
N ALA A 47 5.93 1.99 -5.46
CA ALA A 47 7.09 1.17 -5.16
C ALA A 47 6.69 -0.19 -4.58
N PHE A 48 5.72 -0.23 -3.67
CA PHE A 48 5.15 -1.48 -3.15
C PHE A 48 4.45 -2.30 -4.24
N VAL A 49 3.66 -1.68 -5.12
CA VAL A 49 3.00 -2.38 -6.23
C VAL A 49 4.00 -2.94 -7.23
N ARG A 50 5.13 -2.25 -7.46
CA ARG A 50 6.23 -2.78 -8.28
C ARG A 50 6.84 -4.02 -7.64
N TRP A 51 7.10 -4.00 -6.33
CA TRP A 51 7.56 -5.18 -5.60
C TRP A 51 6.51 -6.30 -5.64
N CYS A 52 5.22 -6.03 -5.48
CA CYS A 52 4.18 -7.06 -5.58
C CYS A 52 4.20 -7.79 -6.94
N ARG A 53 4.70 -7.15 -7.99
CA ARG A 53 4.78 -7.70 -9.35
C ARG A 53 6.16 -8.25 -9.71
N SER A 54 7.16 -8.11 -8.84
CA SER A 54 8.49 -8.68 -9.07
C SER A 54 8.55 -10.15 -8.67
N GLU A 55 9.66 -10.81 -9.00
CA GLU A 55 9.91 -12.21 -8.64
C GLU A 55 9.92 -12.44 -7.11
N ASP A 56 10.38 -11.45 -6.34
CA ASP A 56 10.38 -11.48 -4.87
C ASP A 56 9.01 -11.17 -4.24
N GLY A 57 8.00 -10.87 -5.07
CA GLY A 57 6.68 -10.44 -4.62
C GLY A 57 5.62 -11.52 -4.78
N PRO A 58 4.45 -11.35 -4.13
CA PRO A 58 3.38 -12.34 -4.17
C PRO A 58 2.62 -12.44 -5.50
N GLY A 59 2.87 -11.56 -6.48
CA GLY A 59 2.28 -11.62 -7.82
C GLY A 59 0.82 -11.19 -7.94
N PHE A 60 0.14 -10.84 -6.85
CA PHE A 60 -1.28 -10.46 -6.90
C PHE A 60 -1.51 -9.00 -7.35
N ASN A 61 -2.73 -8.74 -7.83
CA ASN A 61 -3.19 -7.41 -8.26
C ASN A 61 -4.57 -7.09 -7.67
N ASP A 62 -4.84 -7.63 -6.48
CA ASP A 62 -6.03 -7.40 -5.67
C ASP A 62 -5.63 -7.11 -4.22
N ALA A 63 -5.95 -5.92 -3.72
CA ALA A 63 -5.60 -5.49 -2.37
C ALA A 63 -6.22 -6.35 -1.26
N ARG A 64 -7.26 -7.13 -1.56
CA ARG A 64 -7.89 -8.05 -0.59
C ARG A 64 -7.00 -9.23 -0.21
N GLN A 65 -6.01 -9.54 -1.05
CA GLN A 65 -5.03 -10.61 -0.81
C GLN A 65 -3.85 -10.12 0.05
N ILE A 66 -3.74 -8.81 0.30
CA ILE A 66 -2.69 -8.25 1.15
C ILE A 66 -3.04 -8.51 2.61
N ASP A 67 -2.27 -9.39 3.23
CA ASP A 67 -2.34 -9.71 4.65
C ASP A 67 -1.12 -9.16 5.41
N ARG A 68 -1.07 -9.47 6.70
CA ARG A 68 0.07 -9.07 7.54
C ARG A 68 1.38 -9.72 7.09
N GLN A 69 1.34 -10.96 6.59
CA GLN A 69 2.53 -11.67 6.14
C GLN A 69 3.15 -10.95 4.94
N THR A 70 2.33 -10.53 3.98
CA THR A 70 2.75 -9.73 2.83
C THR A 70 3.53 -8.48 3.26
N LEU A 71 3.03 -7.78 4.30
CA LEU A 71 3.70 -6.58 4.80
C LEU A 71 5.03 -6.89 5.51
N LEU A 72 5.12 -8.03 6.20
CA LEU A 72 6.38 -8.50 6.79
C LEU A 72 7.39 -8.87 5.71
N ASP A 73 6.96 -9.55 4.65
CA ASP A 73 7.82 -9.91 3.52
C ASP A 73 8.33 -8.65 2.81
N TYR A 74 7.46 -7.65 2.63
CA TYR A 74 7.87 -6.35 2.11
C TYR A 74 8.87 -5.64 3.02
N ALA A 75 8.68 -5.69 4.34
CA ALA A 75 9.64 -5.14 5.29
C ALA A 75 11.00 -5.86 5.19
N GLY A 76 11.01 -7.19 4.98
CA GLY A 76 12.20 -7.96 4.69
C GLY A 76 12.91 -7.50 3.42
N HIS A 77 12.17 -7.29 2.33
CA HIS A 77 12.69 -6.75 1.06
C HIS A 77 13.25 -5.33 1.22
N LEU A 78 12.61 -4.48 2.03
CA LEU A 78 13.14 -3.15 2.35
C LEU A 78 14.42 -3.23 3.18
N ARG A 79 14.50 -4.16 4.13
CA ARG A 79 15.70 -4.39 4.94
C ARG A 79 16.88 -4.80 4.07
N GLN A 80 16.68 -5.73 3.12
CA GLN A 80 17.73 -6.12 2.18
C GLN A 80 18.23 -4.93 1.33
N GLN A 81 17.33 -4.08 0.83
CA GLN A 81 17.73 -2.85 0.12
C GLN A 81 18.52 -1.89 0.99
N VAL A 82 18.21 -1.80 2.29
CA VAL A 82 18.99 -0.99 3.25
C VAL A 82 20.37 -1.60 3.46
N GLU A 83 20.46 -2.91 3.67
CA GLU A 83 21.72 -3.65 3.86
C GLU A 83 22.64 -3.52 2.63
N GLN A 84 22.07 -3.47 1.43
CA GLN A 84 22.78 -3.24 0.17
C GLN A 84 23.13 -1.76 -0.08
N GLY A 85 22.70 -0.83 0.79
CA GLY A 85 22.91 0.60 0.63
C GLY A 85 22.07 1.27 -0.48
N ALA A 86 21.09 0.56 -1.05
CA ALA A 86 20.23 1.09 -2.12
C ALA A 86 19.25 2.16 -1.61
N ILE A 87 18.82 2.06 -0.35
CA ILE A 87 17.98 3.06 0.32
C ILE A 87 18.42 3.28 1.77
N GLY A 88 18.15 4.46 2.33
CA GLY A 88 18.36 4.72 3.75
C GLY A 88 17.26 4.12 4.64
N VAL A 89 17.57 3.88 5.92
CA VAL A 89 16.63 3.38 6.94
C VAL A 89 15.35 4.23 7.01
N ALA A 90 15.51 5.56 7.05
CA ALA A 90 14.36 6.48 7.08
C ALA A 90 13.48 6.35 5.82
N THR A 91 14.07 6.06 4.66
CA THR A 91 13.33 5.83 3.42
C THR A 91 12.53 4.53 3.48
N ALA A 92 13.12 3.46 4.03
CA ALA A 92 12.43 2.19 4.25
C ALA A 92 11.23 2.37 5.20
N GLN A 93 11.42 3.03 6.34
CA GLN A 93 10.35 3.34 7.30
C GLN A 93 9.22 4.16 6.66
N ASN A 94 9.57 5.19 5.88
CA ASN A 94 8.58 6.01 5.17
C ASN A 94 7.79 5.23 4.11
N ARG A 95 8.41 4.24 3.44
CA ARG A 95 7.72 3.34 2.51
C ARG A 95 6.74 2.46 3.27
N LEU A 96 7.18 1.79 4.33
CA LEU A 96 6.34 0.88 5.11
C LEU A 96 5.15 1.61 5.75
N SER A 97 5.37 2.77 6.37
CA SER A 97 4.30 3.58 6.97
C SER A 97 3.27 4.05 5.94
N SER A 98 3.71 4.35 4.72
CA SER A 98 2.83 4.70 3.61
C SER A 98 1.99 3.52 3.12
N VAL A 99 2.56 2.31 3.08
CA VAL A 99 1.80 1.10 2.74
C VAL A 99 0.74 0.82 3.80
N ASN A 100 1.08 0.87 5.10
CA ASN A 100 0.13 0.72 6.19
C ASN A 100 -1.02 1.74 6.08
N ARG A 101 -0.70 3.00 5.83
CA ARG A 101 -1.71 4.07 5.68
C ARG A 101 -2.62 3.83 4.47
N THR A 102 -2.06 3.38 3.35
CA THR A 102 -2.83 3.09 2.13
C THR A 102 -3.71 1.86 2.30
N MET A 103 -3.23 0.82 2.99
CA MET A 103 -4.03 -0.35 3.35
C MET A 103 -5.21 0.03 4.25
N ALA A 104 -4.98 0.90 5.23
CA ALA A 104 -6.07 1.40 6.07
C ALA A 104 -7.12 2.18 5.25
N ALA A 105 -6.68 2.98 4.28
CA ALA A 105 -7.57 3.71 3.37
C ALA A 105 -8.40 2.77 2.48
N LEU A 106 -7.77 1.72 1.93
CA LEU A 106 -8.43 0.75 1.05
C LEU A 106 -9.48 -0.08 1.79
N ARG A 107 -9.14 -0.57 3.00
CA ARG A 107 -9.99 -1.49 3.79
C ARG A 107 -11.05 -0.76 4.62
N GLY A 108 -10.76 0.47 5.02
CA GLY A 108 -11.54 1.22 5.99
C GLY A 108 -11.35 0.73 7.43
N ASP A 109 -10.28 -0.01 7.71
CA ASP A 109 -9.87 -0.47 9.05
C ASP A 109 -8.34 -0.60 9.14
N GLN A 110 -7.78 -0.76 10.33
CA GLN A 110 -6.32 -0.88 10.56
C GLN A 110 -5.86 -2.31 10.85
N SER A 111 -6.64 -3.33 10.48
CA SER A 111 -6.34 -4.72 10.88
C SER A 111 -5.14 -5.34 10.16
N VAL A 112 -4.66 -4.75 9.06
CA VAL A 112 -3.42 -5.15 8.37
C VAL A 112 -2.46 -3.97 8.39
N ALA A 113 -1.54 -4.02 9.36
CA ALA A 113 -0.43 -3.11 9.53
C ALA A 113 0.71 -3.82 10.27
N VAL A 114 1.93 -3.35 10.04
CA VAL A 114 3.13 -3.80 10.76
C VAL A 114 3.88 -2.60 11.35
N PRO A 115 4.47 -2.73 12.55
CA PRO A 115 5.27 -1.67 13.15
C PRO A 115 6.55 -1.35 12.37
#